data_AF-D8FDW5-F1
#
_entry.id   AF-D8FDW5-F1
#
_cell.length_a   1.000
_cell.length_b   1.000
_cell.length_c   1.000
_cell.angle_alpha   90.00
_cell.angle_beta   90.00
_cell.angle_gamma   90.00
#
_symmetry.space_group_name_H-M   'P 1'
#
loop_
_entity.id
_entity.type
_entity.pdbx_description
1 polymer ?
#
loop_
_entity_poly.entity_id
_entity_poly.type
_entity_poly.pdbx_seq_one_letter_code
_entity_poly.pdbx_strand_id
1 'polypeptide(L)'
;MVQFSLARLVRLRLALKHSSAKEKQDKSRRDNRIAKADLQLTELSSRLNQYNLKTKEQIEKAIKKATKGTFDLFQIQLIEDKQIVQRQIGPGKPGPNTQYKEEENISYCLEWELDHKAINNLAARDGIFPLITNAEMEAAEVLKAYKNQPYLEKRCTRSQVHFKGRSRFSQKDGANRGDDLSLFHRTNDCQPYGT
;
A
#
# COMPACT_ATOMS: atom_id res chain seq x y z
N MET A 1 -44.89 18.88 28.88
CA MET A 1 -43.92 17.93 29.46
C MET A 1 -43.36 17.08 28.32
N VAL A 2 -42.11 17.30 27.93
CA VAL A 2 -41.45 16.51 26.87
C VAL A 2 -40.84 15.28 27.55
N GLN A 3 -41.36 14.09 27.25
CA GLN A 3 -40.74 12.84 27.68
C GLN A 3 -39.39 12.70 26.96
N PHE A 4 -38.30 12.86 27.70
CA PHE A 4 -36.99 12.43 27.24
C PHE A 4 -37.02 10.90 27.09
N SER A 5 -36.89 10.42 25.86
CA SER A 5 -36.76 9.01 25.52
C SER A 5 -35.63 8.38 26.35
N LEU A 6 -35.97 7.40 27.19
CA LEU A 6 -35.01 6.55 27.88
C LEU A 6 -34.10 5.86 26.84
N ALA A 7 -32.81 6.15 26.87
CA ALA A 7 -31.84 5.44 26.06
C ALA A 7 -31.82 3.96 26.50
N ARG A 8 -32.15 3.05 25.57
CA ARG A 8 -32.08 1.60 25.82
C ARG A 8 -30.65 1.12 25.66
N LEU A 9 -30.04 0.67 26.77
CA LEU A 9 -28.74 -0.01 26.72
C LEU A 9 -28.88 -1.37 26.04
N VAL A 10 -28.01 -1.65 25.07
CA VAL A 10 -27.90 -2.94 24.39
C VAL A 10 -26.53 -3.53 24.69
N ARG A 11 -26.48 -4.77 25.16
CA ARG A 11 -25.23 -5.49 25.40
C ARG A 11 -24.71 -6.07 24.09
N LEU A 12 -23.46 -5.79 23.76
CA LEU A 12 -22.76 -6.37 22.63
C LEU A 12 -21.66 -7.32 23.12
N ARG A 13 -21.47 -8.41 22.38
CA ARG A 13 -20.40 -9.41 22.57
C ARG A 13 -19.51 -9.40 21.33
N LEU A 14 -18.19 -9.47 21.55
CA LEU A 14 -17.19 -9.58 20.50
C LEU A 14 -16.56 -10.98 20.55
N ALA A 15 -16.66 -11.73 19.45
CA ALA A 15 -15.99 -13.01 19.29
C ALA A 15 -14.96 -12.92 18.16
N LEU A 16 -13.68 -13.16 18.47
CA LEU A 16 -12.63 -13.26 17.46
C LEU A 16 -12.58 -14.68 16.91
N LYS A 17 -12.54 -14.81 15.59
CA LYS A 17 -12.43 -16.10 14.90
C LYS A 17 -11.25 -16.08 13.95
N HIS A 18 -10.59 -17.24 13.85
CA HIS A 18 -9.52 -17.47 12.88
C HIS A 18 -10.06 -18.28 11.69
N SER A 19 -9.72 -17.88 10.47
CA SER A 19 -10.09 -18.57 9.23
C SER A 19 -8.88 -18.70 8.33
N SER A 20 -8.52 -19.93 7.96
CA SER A 20 -7.41 -20.22 7.04
C SER A 20 -7.63 -19.64 5.65
N ALA A 21 -8.89 -19.55 5.19
CA ALA A 21 -9.21 -18.91 3.92
C ALA A 21 -8.94 -17.40 3.96
N LYS A 22 -9.29 -16.75 5.07
CA LYS A 22 -9.00 -15.33 5.29
C LYS A 22 -7.51 -15.10 5.48
N GLU A 23 -6.81 -16.00 6.18
CA GLU A 23 -5.37 -15.95 6.37
C GLU A 23 -4.61 -15.93 5.04
N LYS A 24 -4.95 -16.86 4.12
CA LYS A 24 -4.39 -16.88 2.77
C LYS A 24 -4.67 -15.59 1.99
N GLN A 25 -5.89 -15.05 2.12
CA GLN A 25 -6.27 -13.81 1.46
C GLN A 25 -5.52 -12.60 2.03
N ASP A 26 -5.40 -12.49 3.34
CA ASP A 26 -4.70 -11.41 4.01
C ASP A 26 -3.20 -11.46 3.70
N LYS A 27 -2.59 -12.66 3.69
CA LYS A 27 -1.23 -12.89 3.22
C LYS A 27 -1.04 -12.39 1.80
N SER A 28 -1.85 -12.86 0.84
CA SER A 28 -1.75 -12.43 -0.55
C SER A 28 -1.92 -10.91 -0.72
N ARG A 29 -2.85 -10.30 0.02
CA ARG A 29 -3.02 -8.84 0.01
C ARG A 29 -1.79 -8.11 0.54
N ARG A 30 -1.17 -8.60 1.61
CA ARG A 30 0.07 -8.03 2.16
C ARG A 30 1.20 -8.16 1.14
N ASP A 31 1.43 -9.36 0.61
CA ASP A 31 2.52 -9.64 -0.33
C ASP A 31 2.39 -8.76 -1.59
N ASN A 32 1.18 -8.62 -2.14
CA ASN A 32 0.91 -7.74 -3.28
C ASN A 32 1.17 -6.26 -2.97
N ARG A 33 0.87 -5.79 -1.75
CA ARG A 33 1.15 -4.41 -1.34
C ARG A 33 2.65 -4.17 -1.16
N ILE A 34 3.36 -5.13 -0.58
CA ILE A 34 4.82 -5.08 -0.44
C ILE A 34 5.46 -5.02 -1.82
N ALA A 35 5.13 -5.95 -2.71
CA ALA A 35 5.67 -6.00 -4.07
C ALA A 35 5.41 -4.70 -4.85
N LYS A 36 4.20 -4.13 -4.70
CA LYS A 36 3.86 -2.86 -5.33
C LYS A 36 4.71 -1.70 -4.79
N ALA A 37 4.89 -1.62 -3.48
CA ALA A 37 5.68 -0.56 -2.86
C ALA A 37 7.16 -0.69 -3.24
N ASP A 38 7.69 -1.91 -3.26
CA ASP A 38 9.06 -2.22 -3.66
C ASP A 38 9.36 -1.80 -5.11
N LEU A 39 8.44 -2.10 -6.04
CA LEU A 39 8.53 -1.65 -7.43
C LEU A 39 8.51 -0.11 -7.53
N GLN A 40 7.67 0.55 -6.74
CA GLN A 40 7.60 2.02 -6.73
C GLN A 40 8.84 2.67 -6.13
N LEU A 41 9.44 2.08 -5.09
CA LEU A 41 10.72 2.53 -4.52
C LEU A 41 11.86 2.31 -5.51
N THR A 42 11.87 1.20 -6.24
CA THR A 42 12.84 0.92 -7.32
C THR A 42 12.73 1.93 -8.45
N GLU A 43 11.51 2.24 -8.91
CA GLU A 43 11.32 3.26 -9.94
C GLU A 43 11.79 4.63 -9.43
N LEU A 44 11.47 4.95 -8.17
CA LEU A 44 11.86 6.21 -7.55
C LEU A 44 13.38 6.34 -7.41
N SER A 45 14.08 5.30 -6.98
CA SER A 45 15.53 5.31 -6.81
C SER A 45 16.25 5.56 -8.13
N SER A 46 15.79 4.94 -9.23
CA SER A 46 16.36 5.13 -10.57
C SER A 46 16.24 6.57 -11.10
N ARG A 47 15.30 7.36 -10.56
CA ARG A 47 14.98 8.71 -11.01
C ARG A 47 15.42 9.79 -10.02
N LEU A 48 16.12 9.42 -8.93
CA LEU A 48 16.61 10.38 -7.94
C LEU A 48 17.54 11.41 -8.57
N ASN A 49 17.60 12.59 -7.94
CA ASN A 49 18.42 13.73 -8.36
C ASN A 49 18.02 14.38 -9.70
N GLN A 50 16.93 13.91 -10.33
CA GLN A 50 16.40 14.43 -11.58
C GLN A 50 15.11 15.24 -11.36
N TYR A 51 14.88 16.24 -12.22
CA TYR A 51 13.67 17.08 -12.23
C TYR A 51 13.25 17.57 -10.83
N ASN A 52 12.10 17.12 -10.34
CA ASN A 52 11.47 17.49 -9.06
C ASN A 52 11.85 16.53 -7.91
N LEU A 53 13.02 15.88 -7.97
CA LEU A 53 13.56 14.99 -6.94
C LEU A 53 14.98 15.41 -6.54
N LYS A 54 15.19 16.72 -6.36
CA LYS A 54 16.48 17.31 -6.01
C LYS A 54 16.58 17.75 -4.56
N THR A 55 15.44 17.93 -3.90
CA THR A 55 15.41 18.29 -2.48
C THR A 55 14.92 17.12 -1.64
N LYS A 56 15.44 17.05 -0.41
CA LYS A 56 15.02 16.07 0.58
C LYS A 56 13.50 16.00 0.74
N GLU A 57 12.83 17.15 0.89
CA GLU A 57 11.38 17.21 1.07
C GLU A 57 10.59 16.62 -0.10
N GLN A 58 11.05 16.86 -1.33
CA GLN A 58 10.43 16.30 -2.53
C GLN A 58 10.56 14.78 -2.56
N ILE A 59 11.75 14.28 -2.22
CA ILE A 59 12.07 12.86 -2.19
C ILE A 59 11.26 12.17 -1.08
N GLU A 60 11.21 12.74 0.13
CA GLU A 60 10.40 12.21 1.24
C GLU A 60 8.91 12.15 0.90
N LYS A 61 8.37 13.17 0.22
CA LYS A 61 6.98 13.17 -0.24
C LYS A 61 6.73 12.05 -1.25
N ALA A 62 7.68 11.81 -2.15
CA ALA A 62 7.60 10.76 -3.13
C ALA A 62 7.72 9.36 -2.50
N ILE A 63 8.61 9.18 -1.50
CA ILE A 63 8.72 7.96 -0.69
C ILE A 63 7.39 7.68 0.03
N LYS A 64 6.80 8.67 0.71
CA LYS A 64 5.49 8.54 1.38
C LYS A 64 4.37 8.13 0.41
N LYS A 65 4.44 8.60 -0.84
CA LYS A 65 3.48 8.22 -1.88
C LYS A 65 3.68 6.78 -2.35
N ALA A 66 4.93 6.35 -2.56
CA ALA A 66 5.29 5.00 -2.98
C ALA A 66 4.94 3.94 -1.91
N THR A 67 5.05 4.30 -0.64
CA THR A 67 4.87 3.38 0.51
C THR A 67 3.54 3.59 1.23
N LYS A 68 2.54 4.14 0.54
CA LYS A 68 1.26 4.49 1.14
C LYS A 68 0.57 3.26 1.76
N GLY A 69 0.51 3.24 3.10
CA GLY A 69 -0.10 2.15 3.87
C GLY A 69 0.79 0.92 4.05
N THR A 70 2.06 1.00 3.66
CA THR A 70 3.08 -0.04 3.88
C THR A 70 4.38 0.52 4.45
N PHE A 71 4.46 1.82 4.74
CA PHE A 71 5.67 2.48 5.26
C PHE A 71 6.29 1.72 6.44
N ASP A 72 5.47 1.28 7.39
CA ASP A 72 5.93 0.56 8.60
C ASP A 72 6.49 -0.85 8.32
N LEU A 73 6.39 -1.35 7.08
CA LEU A 73 6.91 -2.64 6.64
C LEU A 73 8.29 -2.53 6.01
N PHE A 74 8.82 -1.32 5.85
CA PHE A 74 10.11 -1.06 5.23
C PHE A 74 11.00 -0.26 6.18
N GLN A 75 12.29 -0.57 6.18
CA GLN A 75 13.33 0.25 6.77
C GLN A 75 13.95 1.06 5.64
N ILE A 76 13.59 2.34 5.55
CA ILE A 76 13.97 3.21 4.45
C ILE A 76 15.00 4.23 4.93
N GLN A 77 16.11 4.33 4.21
CA GLN A 77 17.20 5.25 4.49
C GLN A 77 17.47 6.13 3.26
N LEU A 78 17.48 7.44 3.49
CA LEU A 78 17.85 8.43 2.49
C LEU A 78 19.25 8.94 2.82
N ILE A 79 20.22 8.58 1.99
CA ILE A 79 21.63 8.93 2.16
C ILE A 79 21.92 10.18 1.33
N GLU A 80 22.52 11.17 1.97
CA GLU A 80 22.97 12.42 1.35
C GLU A 80 24.47 12.32 1.03
N ASP A 81 24.83 12.41 -0.25
CA ASP A 81 26.22 12.51 -0.69
C ASP A 81 26.53 13.96 -1.08
N LYS A 82 27.57 14.53 -0.46
CA LYS A 82 27.98 15.92 -0.63
C LYS A 82 29.34 15.95 -1.31
N GLN A 83 29.38 16.57 -2.48
CA GLN A 83 30.60 16.71 -3.27
C GLN A 83 30.94 18.19 -3.45
N ILE A 84 32.16 18.55 -3.11
CA ILE A 84 32.68 19.90 -3.34
C ILE A 84 33.32 19.92 -4.73
N VAL A 85 32.83 20.79 -5.60
CA VAL A 85 33.32 20.93 -6.97
C VAL A 85 33.89 22.33 -7.16
N GLN A 86 35.10 22.41 -7.73
CA GLN A 86 35.68 23.71 -8.07
C GLN A 86 35.18 24.17 -9.43
N ARG A 87 34.57 25.36 -9.46
CA ARG A 87 34.06 25.98 -10.68
C ARG A 87 34.79 27.27 -10.96
N GLN A 88 35.23 27.41 -12.20
CA GLN A 88 35.83 28.65 -12.67
C GLN A 88 34.88 29.84 -12.52
N ILE A 89 35.42 30.96 -12.05
CA ILE A 89 34.73 32.23 -11.97
C ILE A 89 34.99 32.99 -13.28
N GLY A 90 33.92 33.28 -14.03
CA GLY A 90 33.95 34.04 -15.28
C GLY A 90 33.94 33.19 -16.56
N PRO A 91 33.57 33.78 -17.71
CA PRO A 91 33.50 33.08 -19.00
C PRO A 91 34.89 32.86 -19.62
N GLY A 92 35.03 31.84 -20.47
CA GLY A 92 36.24 31.58 -21.26
C GLY A 92 37.04 30.35 -20.80
N LYS A 93 38.12 30.04 -21.54
CA LYS A 93 39.01 28.91 -21.20
C LYS A 93 39.85 29.23 -19.94
N PRO A 94 40.23 28.21 -19.14
CA PRO A 94 41.09 28.43 -17.97
C PRO A 94 42.48 28.91 -18.39
N GLY A 95 43.03 29.86 -17.62
CA GLY A 95 44.37 30.41 -17.78
C GLY A 95 45.09 30.57 -16.42
N PRO A 96 46.31 31.12 -16.41
CA PRO A 96 47.18 31.15 -15.22
C PRO A 96 46.61 31.93 -14.03
N ASN A 97 45.78 32.95 -14.30
CA ASN A 97 45.16 33.82 -13.28
C ASN A 97 43.66 33.50 -13.08
N THR A 98 43.20 32.32 -13.52
CA THR A 98 41.81 31.91 -13.37
C THR A 98 41.49 31.67 -11.90
N GLN A 99 40.48 32.37 -11.40
CA GLN A 99 39.95 32.17 -10.06
C GLN A 99 38.88 31.09 -10.07
N TYR A 100 38.87 30.26 -9.02
CA TYR A 100 37.88 29.21 -8.81
C TYR A 100 37.07 29.51 -7.56
N LYS A 101 35.80 29.10 -7.57
CA LYS A 101 34.96 29.03 -6.39
C LYS A 101 34.59 27.58 -6.11
N GLU A 102 34.42 27.25 -4.85
CA GLU A 102 33.86 25.97 -4.44
C GLU A 102 32.32 26.04 -4.54
N GLU A 103 31.71 25.05 -5.17
CA GLU A 103 30.27 24.82 -5.18
C GLU A 103 29.99 23.45 -4.54
N GLU A 104 29.07 23.41 -3.57
CA GLU A 104 28.57 22.15 -3.01
C GLU A 104 27.48 21.57 -3.92
N ASN A 105 27.71 20.35 -4.41
CA ASN A 105 26.70 19.54 -5.07
C ASN A 105 26.21 18.45 -4.12
N ILE A 106 24.91 18.43 -3.87
CA ILE A 106 24.26 17.41 -3.05
C ILE A 106 23.53 16.44 -3.97
N SER A 107 23.79 15.16 -3.78
CA SER A 107 23.03 14.07 -4.41
C SER A 107 22.48 13.13 -3.34
N TYR A 108 21.43 12.42 -3.70
CA TYR A 108 20.70 11.53 -2.79
C TYR A 108 20.73 10.10 -3.33
N CYS A 109 20.94 9.14 -2.43
CA CYS A 109 20.75 7.72 -2.66
C CYS A 109 19.64 7.21 -1.73
N LEU A 110 18.83 6.27 -2.21
CA LEU A 110 17.77 5.66 -1.44
C LEU A 110 18.04 4.17 -1.28
N GLU A 111 18.08 3.73 -0.04
CA GLU A 111 18.22 2.34 0.35
C GLU A 111 16.98 1.91 1.15
N TRP A 112 16.52 0.69 0.92
CA TRP A 112 15.42 0.14 1.70
C TRP A 112 15.53 -1.37 1.83
N GLU A 113 15.06 -1.85 2.98
CA GLU A 113 14.93 -3.27 3.26
C GLU A 113 13.57 -3.57 3.87
N LEU A 114 13.16 -4.83 3.80
CA LEU A 114 11.92 -5.27 4.45
C LEU A 114 12.12 -5.39 5.96
N ASP A 115 11.24 -4.78 6.73
CA ASP A 115 11.16 -5.02 8.16
C ASP A 115 10.46 -6.36 8.42
N HIS A 116 11.25 -7.44 8.45
CA HIS A 116 10.75 -8.78 8.70
C HIS A 116 10.00 -8.90 10.04
N LYS A 117 10.38 -8.12 11.05
CA LYS A 117 9.70 -8.13 12.35
C LYS A 117 8.31 -7.52 12.23
N ALA A 118 8.17 -6.38 11.56
CA ALA A 118 6.88 -5.76 11.29
C ALA A 118 5.98 -6.65 10.43
N ILE A 119 6.54 -7.28 9.39
CA ILE A 119 5.84 -8.23 8.53
C ILE A 119 5.33 -9.43 9.33
N ASN A 120 6.17 -10.03 10.17
CA ASN A 120 5.80 -11.16 11.01
C ASN A 120 4.71 -10.78 12.03
N ASN A 121 4.81 -9.60 12.64
CA ASN A 121 3.78 -9.09 13.55
C ASN A 121 2.43 -8.86 12.84
N LEU A 122 2.45 -8.39 11.60
CA LEU A 122 1.24 -8.25 10.79
C LEU A 122 0.69 -9.61 10.39
N ALA A 123 1.54 -10.54 9.97
CA ALA A 123 1.18 -11.90 9.58
C ALA A 123 0.56 -12.70 10.73
N ALA A 124 1.01 -12.50 11.97
CA ALA A 124 0.44 -13.15 13.16
C ALA A 124 -1.05 -12.84 13.40
N ARG A 125 -1.58 -11.78 12.76
CA ARG A 125 -2.98 -11.35 12.86
C ARG A 125 -3.82 -11.75 11.65
N ASP A 126 -3.20 -12.37 10.65
CA ASP A 126 -3.89 -12.83 9.45
C ASP A 126 -4.98 -13.83 9.83
N GLY A 127 -6.07 -13.84 9.07
CA GLY A 127 -7.14 -14.81 9.30
C GLY A 127 -8.03 -14.48 10.50
N ILE A 128 -7.65 -13.55 11.38
CA ILE A 128 -8.48 -13.09 12.48
C ILE A 128 -9.55 -12.12 11.97
N PHE A 129 -10.80 -12.37 12.33
CA PHE A 129 -11.90 -11.43 12.08
C PHE A 129 -12.87 -11.37 13.26
N PRO A 130 -13.39 -10.17 13.58
CA PRO A 130 -14.36 -10.00 14.64
C PRO A 130 -15.78 -10.38 14.19
N LEU A 131 -16.51 -11.03 15.09
CA LEU A 131 -17.96 -11.16 15.04
C LEU A 131 -18.55 -10.34 16.20
N ILE A 132 -19.39 -9.38 15.85
CA ILE A 132 -20.11 -8.55 16.81
C ILE A 132 -21.55 -9.06 16.86
N THR A 133 -22.04 -9.41 18.05
CA THR A 133 -23.40 -9.92 18.23
C THR A 133 -24.00 -9.44 19.54
N ASN A 134 -25.30 -9.17 19.55
CA ASN A 134 -26.10 -8.96 20.76
C ASN A 134 -26.90 -10.21 21.15
N ALA A 135 -26.75 -11.32 20.42
CA ALA A 135 -27.48 -12.55 20.67
C ALA A 135 -26.94 -13.28 21.91
N GLU A 136 -27.85 -13.81 22.71
CA GLU A 136 -27.54 -14.68 23.85
C GLU A 136 -27.40 -16.13 23.39
N MET A 137 -26.39 -16.39 22.54
CA MET A 137 -26.12 -17.72 22.00
C MET A 137 -24.63 -18.05 22.07
N GLU A 138 -24.32 -19.34 21.99
CA GLU A 138 -22.96 -19.85 22.05
C GLU A 138 -22.14 -19.45 20.82
N ALA A 139 -20.83 -19.24 21.00
CA ALA A 139 -19.97 -18.70 19.95
C ALA A 139 -19.91 -19.55 18.67
N ALA A 140 -20.15 -20.86 18.78
CA ALA A 140 -20.24 -21.78 17.64
C ALA A 140 -21.51 -21.53 16.82
N GLU A 141 -22.64 -21.29 17.48
CA GLU A 141 -23.91 -21.00 16.83
C GLU A 141 -23.89 -19.62 16.16
N VAL A 142 -23.28 -18.62 16.80
CA VAL A 142 -23.03 -17.30 16.19
C VAL A 142 -22.28 -17.46 14.87
N LEU A 143 -21.21 -18.27 14.87
CA LEU A 143 -20.41 -18.52 13.66
C LEU A 143 -21.23 -19.26 12.59
N LYS A 144 -22.08 -20.21 12.97
CA LYS A 144 -22.97 -20.92 12.03
C LYS A 144 -23.99 -19.96 11.40
N ALA A 145 -24.61 -19.11 12.20
CA ALA A 145 -25.53 -18.07 11.73
C ALA A 145 -24.83 -17.10 10.78
N TYR A 146 -23.63 -16.63 11.14
CA TYR A 146 -22.79 -15.78 10.29
C TYR A 146 -22.44 -16.44 8.94
N LYS A 147 -22.02 -17.71 8.94
CA LYS A 147 -21.73 -18.46 7.71
C LYS A 147 -22.95 -18.65 6.80
N ASN A 148 -24.17 -18.59 7.37
CA ASN A 148 -25.43 -18.70 6.63
C ASN A 148 -25.93 -17.35 6.10
N GLN A 149 -25.39 -16.20 6.55
CA GLN A 149 -25.76 -14.86 6.06
C GLN A 149 -25.62 -14.68 4.53
N PRO A 150 -24.56 -15.19 3.85
CA PRO A 150 -24.43 -15.05 2.40
C PRO A 150 -25.59 -15.67 1.61
N TYR A 151 -26.26 -16.67 2.18
CA TYR A 151 -27.44 -17.28 1.57
C TYR A 151 -28.65 -16.32 1.54
N LEU A 152 -28.78 -15.47 2.57
CA LEU A 152 -29.80 -14.41 2.63
C LEU A 152 -29.49 -13.28 1.65
N GLU A 153 -28.22 -12.88 1.53
CA GLU A 153 -27.79 -11.83 0.61
C GLU A 153 -27.95 -12.23 -0.86
N LYS A 154 -27.61 -13.48 -1.21
CA LYS A 154 -27.82 -14.02 -2.56
C LYS A 154 -29.31 -14.18 -2.93
N ARG A 155 -30.19 -14.40 -1.95
CA ARG A 155 -31.65 -14.35 -2.15
C ARG A 155 -32.12 -12.92 -2.39
N CYS A 156 -31.59 -11.95 -1.63
CA CYS A 156 -31.93 -10.54 -1.76
C CYS A 156 -31.49 -9.96 -3.13
N THR A 157 -30.29 -10.30 -3.61
CA THR A 157 -29.85 -9.90 -4.96
C THR A 157 -30.74 -10.49 -6.05
N ARG A 158 -31.18 -11.76 -5.93
CA ARG A 158 -32.14 -12.36 -6.87
C ARG A 158 -33.49 -11.63 -6.88
N SER A 159 -33.99 -11.21 -5.72
CA SER A 159 -35.20 -10.36 -5.66
C SER A 159 -34.99 -8.97 -6.25
N GLN A 160 -33.79 -8.38 -6.10
CA GLN A 160 -33.45 -7.11 -6.75
C GLN A 160 -33.31 -7.21 -8.27
N VAL A 161 -32.78 -8.33 -8.79
CA VAL A 161 -32.78 -8.62 -10.24
C VAL A 161 -34.20 -8.80 -10.74
N HIS A 162 -35.09 -9.46 -9.98
CA HIS A 162 -36.50 -9.58 -10.32
C HIS A 162 -37.24 -8.23 -10.32
N PHE A 163 -36.96 -7.36 -9.34
CA PHE A 163 -37.50 -5.99 -9.29
C PHE A 163 -36.96 -5.09 -10.42
N LYS A 164 -35.68 -5.23 -10.79
CA LYS A 164 -35.08 -4.53 -11.94
C LYS A 164 -35.47 -5.14 -13.29
N GLY A 165 -35.97 -6.38 -13.31
CA GLY A 165 -36.38 -7.10 -14.53
C GLY A 165 -37.69 -6.61 -15.16
N ARG A 166 -38.45 -5.73 -14.50
CA ARG A 166 -39.62 -5.07 -15.10
C ARG A 166 -39.28 -3.78 -15.84
N SER A 167 -38.06 -3.27 -15.74
CA SER A 167 -37.62 -2.07 -16.45
C SER A 167 -36.23 -2.28 -17.05
N ARG A 168 -36.17 -2.99 -18.18
CA ARG A 168 -35.19 -2.80 -19.26
C ARG A 168 -35.33 -3.92 -20.28
N PHE A 169 -36.16 -3.68 -21.29
CA PHE A 169 -35.99 -4.29 -22.61
C PHE A 169 -35.29 -3.24 -23.47
N SER A 170 -33.98 -3.40 -23.70
CA SER A 170 -33.32 -3.03 -24.95
C SER A 170 -31.88 -3.56 -24.92
N GLN A 171 -31.57 -4.35 -25.93
CA GLN A 171 -30.32 -5.10 -26.15
C GLN A 171 -29.14 -4.16 -26.49
N LYS A 172 -27.92 -4.61 -26.18
CA LYS A 172 -26.84 -4.79 -27.17
C LYS A 172 -25.62 -5.48 -26.56
N ASP A 173 -25.05 -6.36 -27.38
CA ASP A 173 -23.97 -7.33 -27.14
C ASP A 173 -22.55 -6.72 -27.13
N GLY A 174 -21.55 -7.50 -26.66
CA GLY A 174 -20.17 -7.39 -27.18
C GLY A 174 -18.98 -7.66 -26.23
N ALA A 175 -18.51 -8.92 -26.22
CA ALA A 175 -17.11 -9.41 -26.29
C ALA A 175 -15.98 -9.02 -25.27
N ASN A 176 -15.70 -9.97 -24.38
CA ASN A 176 -14.45 -10.72 -24.06
C ASN A 176 -13.00 -10.20 -24.28
N ARG A 177 -12.14 -10.50 -23.26
CA ARG A 177 -10.70 -10.93 -23.20
C ARG A 177 -9.98 -10.20 -22.04
N GLY A 178 -9.35 -10.84 -21.05
CA GLY A 178 -8.45 -12.00 -21.07
C GLY A 178 -7.02 -11.48 -21.03
N ASP A 179 -6.26 -11.70 -19.94
CA ASP A 179 -4.90 -12.27 -19.97
C ASP A 179 -4.11 -12.07 -18.66
N ASP A 180 -3.38 -13.14 -18.35
CA ASP A 180 -2.67 -13.54 -17.14
C ASP A 180 -1.16 -13.32 -17.35
N LEU A 181 -0.44 -12.77 -16.36
CA LEU A 181 1.03 -12.78 -16.40
C LEU A 181 1.63 -12.86 -14.98
N SER A 182 2.32 -13.98 -14.74
CA SER A 182 3.09 -14.35 -13.58
C SER A 182 4.55 -13.87 -13.62
N LEU A 183 5.09 -13.63 -12.40
CA LEU A 183 6.49 -13.74 -11.93
C LEU A 183 7.60 -12.91 -12.59
N PHE A 184 8.42 -12.23 -11.76
CA PHE A 184 9.89 -12.40 -11.72
C PHE A 184 10.47 -11.73 -10.44
N HIS A 185 11.35 -12.46 -9.73
CA HIS A 185 12.23 -11.94 -8.68
C HIS A 185 13.51 -11.36 -9.32
N ARG A 186 14.06 -10.27 -8.77
CA ARG A 186 15.49 -9.94 -8.89
C ARG A 186 15.94 -8.94 -7.83
N THR A 187 17.08 -9.24 -7.21
CA THR A 187 17.88 -8.39 -6.33
C THR A 187 18.61 -7.33 -7.16
N ASN A 188 18.60 -6.07 -6.73
CA ASN A 188 19.35 -4.99 -7.38
C ASN A 188 20.64 -4.70 -6.59
N ASP A 189 21.76 -5.13 -7.14
CA ASP A 189 23.09 -4.61 -6.78
C ASP A 189 23.30 -3.27 -7.49
N CYS A 190 23.52 -2.22 -6.71
CA CYS A 190 23.87 -0.89 -7.22
C CYS A 190 25.37 -0.82 -7.52
N GLN A 191 25.75 -0.65 -8.79
CA GLN A 191 27.08 -0.17 -9.15
C GLN A 191 27.08 1.36 -9.31
N PRO A 192 28.16 2.05 -8.88
CA PRO A 192 28.27 3.50 -9.01
C PRO A 192 28.64 3.89 -10.45
N TYR A 193 27.92 4.85 -11.01
CA TYR A 193 28.29 5.47 -12.28
C TYR A 193 29.49 6.40 -12.05
N GLY A 194 30.59 6.10 -12.76
CA GLY A 194 31.81 6.90 -12.76
C GLY A 194 31.77 8.03 -13.79
N THR A 195 32.46 9.11 -13.39
CA THR A 195 33.04 10.26 -14.13
C THR A 195 32.15 11.08 -15.05
#